data_AF-A0A1W9SI16-F1
#
_entry.id   AF-A0A1W9SI16-F1
#
_cell.length_a   1.000
_cell.length_b   1.000
_cell.length_c   1.000
_cell.angle_alpha   90.00
_cell.angle_beta   90.00
_cell.angle_gamma   90.00
#
_symmetry.space_group_name_H-M   'P 1'
#
loop_
_entity.id
_entity.type
_entity.pdbx_description
1 polymer ?
#
loop_
_entity_poly.entity_id
_entity_poly.type
_entity_poly.pdbx_seq_one_letter_code
_entity_poly.pdbx_strand_id
1 'polypeptide(L)' 'MIIGRHIVADPKICHGKPTFRGTRIMVSDVLEQIEEGLTWESIIRVD' A
#
# COMPACT_ATOMS: atom_id res chain seq x y z
N MET A 1 8.33 -9.07 7.99
CA MET A 1 8.91 -7.95 8.75
C MET A 1 7.89 -6.85 8.90
N ILE A 2 7.72 -6.31 10.10
CA ILE A 2 6.92 -5.10 10.33
C ILE A 2 7.82 -3.88 10.11
N ILE A 3 7.32 -2.90 9.35
CA ILE A 3 7.99 -1.61 9.11
C ILE A 3 7.11 -0.52 9.75
N GLY A 4 7.58 0.06 10.85
CA GLY A 4 6.79 1.02 11.62
C GLY A 4 5.46 0.43 12.12
N ARG A 5 4.38 1.23 12.07
CA ARG A 5 3.06 0.81 12.57
C ARG A 5 2.19 0.14 11.51
N HIS A 6 2.23 0.67 10.27
CA HIS A 6 1.23 0.37 9.23
C HIS A 6 1.73 -0.48 8.08
N ILE A 7 3.03 -0.76 7.97
CA ILE A 7 3.59 -1.44 6.80
C ILE A 7 4.11 -2.83 7.18
N VAL A 8 3.90 -3.80 6.29
CA VAL A 8 4.39 -5.18 6.40
C VAL A 8 5.09 -5.58 5.11
N ALA A 9 6.26 -6.20 5.23
CA ALA A 9 6.96 -6.89 4.16
C ALA A 9 7.04 -8.38 4.50
N ASP A 10 6.19 -9.20 3.89
CA ASP A 10 6.12 -10.66 4.10
C ASP A 10 6.35 -11.38 2.78
N PRO A 11 7.34 -12.27 2.64
CA PRO A 11 7.59 -13.02 1.40
C PRO A 11 6.37 -13.75 0.82
N LYS A 12 5.40 -14.11 1.68
CA LYS A 12 4.15 -14.77 1.27
C LYS A 12 3.08 -13.79 0.75
N ILE A 13 3.27 -12.48 0.95
CA ILE A 13 2.36 -11.41 0.55
C ILE A 13 3.08 -10.53 -0.48
N CYS A 14 2.55 -10.50 -1.72
CA CYS A 14 3.09 -9.67 -2.80
C CYS A 14 4.62 -9.79 -2.96
N HIS A 15 5.15 -11.01 -2.79
CA HIS A 15 6.57 -11.35 -2.89
C HIS A 15 7.50 -10.58 -1.94
N GLY A 16 6.99 -10.16 -0.77
CA GLY A 16 7.78 -9.41 0.20
C GLY A 16 7.84 -7.91 -0.06
N LYS A 17 7.15 -7.40 -1.09
CA LYS A 17 7.02 -5.96 -1.30
C LYS A 17 6.29 -5.32 -0.11
N PRO A 18 6.63 -4.08 0.27
CA PRO A 18 5.92 -3.36 1.32
C PRO A 18 4.43 -3.20 1.00
N THR A 19 3.59 -3.64 1.93
CA THR A 19 2.12 -3.54 1.85
C THR A 19 1.57 -2.88 3.11
N PHE A 20 0.39 -2.29 3.02
CA PHE A 20 -0.32 -1.82 4.20
C PHE A 20 -0.83 -3.01 5.03
N ARG A 21 -0.66 -2.95 6.34
CA ARG A 21 -1.02 -4.03 7.27
C ARG A 21 -2.49 -4.39 7.11
N GLY A 22 -2.76 -5.67 6.89
CA GLY A 22 -4.12 -6.20 6.73
C GLY A 22 -4.67 -6.09 5.31
N THR A 23 -3.87 -5.62 4.35
CA THR A 23 -4.27 -5.54 2.95
C THR A 23 -3.25 -6.24 2.05
N ARG A 24 -3.56 -6.32 0.75
CA ARG A 24 -2.60 -6.66 -0.31
C ARG A 24 -2.27 -5.45 -1.20
N ILE A 25 -2.51 -4.25 -0.69
CA ILE A 25 -2.24 -2.98 -1.38
C ILE A 25 -0.76 -2.65 -1.16
N MET A 26 0.00 -2.57 -2.25
CA MET A 26 1.41 -2.21 -2.18
C MET A 26 1.56 -0.72 -1.88
N VAL A 27 2.59 -0.38 -1.11
CA VAL A 27 2.90 1.03 -0.83
C VAL A 27 3.25 1.78 -2.11
N SER A 28 3.90 1.11 -3.07
CA SER A 28 4.24 1.68 -4.38
C SER A 28 3.02 2.18 -5.13
N ASP A 29 1.92 1.41 -5.13
CA ASP A 29 0.75 1.71 -5.95
C ASP A 29 0.06 2.98 -5.43
N VAL A 30 0.02 3.17 -4.11
CA VAL A 30 -0.50 4.39 -3.49
C VAL A 30 0.42 5.59 -3.77
N LEU A 31 1.74 5.38 -3.80
CA LEU A 31 2.68 6.46 -4.14
C LEU A 31 2.57 6.88 -5.61
N GLU A 32 2.36 5.93 -6.53
CA GLU A 32 2.11 6.20 -7.95
C GLU A 32 0.81 7.00 -8.13
N GLN A 33 -0.27 6.63 -7.44
CA GLN A 33 -1.52 7.40 -7.46
C GLN A 33 -1.35 8.84 -6.93
N ILE A 34 -0.50 9.03 -5.91
CA ILE A 34 -0.15 10.38 -5.42
C ILE A 34 0.64 11.15 -6.48
N GLU A 35 1.59 10.50 -7.15
CA GLU A 35 2.38 11.10 -8.25
C GLU A 35 1.49 11.51 -9.42
N GLU A 36 0.48 10.71 -9.76
CA GLU A 36 -0.54 11.00 -10.77
C GLU A 36 -1.53 12.11 -10.34
N GLY A 37 -1.48 12.56 -9.09
CA GLY A 37 -2.30 13.64 -8.57
C GLY A 37 -3.72 13.23 -8.19
N LEU A 38 -3.96 11.95 -7.89
CA LEU A 38 -5.26 11.49 -7.39
C LEU A 38 -5.56 12.12 -6.02
N THR A 39 -6.84 12.45 -5.81
CA THR A 39 -7.32 12.93 -4.51
C THR A 39 -7.29 11.80 -3.48
N TRP A 40 -7.14 12.15 -2.20
CA TRP A 40 -7.18 11.16 -1.12
C TRP A 40 -8.48 10.37 -1.12
N GLU A 41 -9.61 11.03 -1.42
CA GLU A 41 -10.92 10.40 -1.53
C GLU A 41 -10.95 9.32 -2.61
N SER A 42 -10.28 9.54 -3.75
CA SER A 42 -10.13 8.53 -4.81
C SER A 42 -9.25 7.36 -4.37
N ILE A 43 -8.19 7.61 -3.61
CA ILE A 43 -7.21 6.59 -3.19
C ILE A 43 -7.80 5.64 -2.13
N ILE A 44 -8.60 6.16 -1.19
CA ILE A 44 -9.08 5.38 -0.03
C ILE A 44 -10.44 4.70 -0.25
N ARG A 45 -11.13 5.00 -1.36
CA ARG A 45 -12.45 4.42 -1.67
C ARG A 45 -12.31 3.18 -2.54
N VAL A 46 -13.16 2.20 -2.26
CA VAL A 46 -13.44 1.06 -3.14
C VAL A 46 -14.89 1.27 -3.55
N ASP A 47 -15.12 1.55 -4.82
CA ASP A 47 -16.48 1.57 -5.38
C ASP A 47 -17.02 0.13 -5.53
#